data_AF-A0A200Q8A5-F1
#
_entry.id   AF-A0A200Q8A5-F1
#
_cell.length_a   1.000
_cell.length_b   1.000
_cell.length_c   1.000
_cell.angle_alpha   90.00
_cell.angle_beta   90.00
_cell.angle_gamma   90.00
#
_symmetry.space_group_name_H-M   'P 1'
#
loop_
_entity.id
_entity.type
_entity.pdbx_description
1 polymer ?
#
loop_
_entity_poly.entity_id
_entity_poly.type
_entity_poly.pdbx_seq_one_letter_code
_entity_poly.pdbx_strand_id
1 'polypeptide(L)'
;MEGTVGEPEPRSYWRWSKDDFFPEQSFQNWNTYRSALSQSAFRFKDRFLNRSTDSNELDVLRKQSENSMKKCLTWWDLIWLSFGSVVGTGIFVLTGQEAHNHAGPAIVLSYAISGLSALLSVFCCTEFAVEIPVAGGSFSYLRVELGDFVAFIAAEGYNLLDPIAVIVLLTTSTIAILANPSNLTPFVPNGAGGVFQAAAVLFWAYTGFDMVATMAEETKKPATDIPIGLIGSMSMITVVYCLMALSLSMMQKYTGMDVNAAFSVAFQSAGMKWAKYLVAAGALKGMTTGLLVGALGQARYTTQIARSHMIPPWFALVHPKTGTPINATLLVTLTAACVGFFSSLDVLSSVSSLSTLFIFMLMAVALLVRQYYARDETSNLDICKLVLFLLMIIGSSIGTTVYYNHRPNGWIGHLINIPFWVLGNMGIVIFLPQRRVPKIWGVPLVPWLPSLSIGINLFLIGSLGYEAFVRFGICTVVMLVYYLFFGLHATYDVAHQKIDDPETAEVKEISNSNS
;
A
#
# COMPACT_ATOMS: atom_id res chain seq x y z
N MET A 1 37.40 -0.87 -40.97
CA MET A 1 37.37 0.12 -39.87
C MET A 1 36.01 0.00 -39.22
N GLU A 2 35.82 -1.02 -38.39
CA GLU A 2 34.64 -1.14 -37.54
C GLU A 2 34.84 -0.20 -36.36
N GLY A 3 34.01 0.82 -36.28
CA GLY A 3 33.97 1.71 -35.13
C GLY A 3 33.45 0.92 -33.93
N THR A 4 34.32 0.65 -32.97
CA THR A 4 33.93 0.23 -31.63
C THR A 4 32.98 1.29 -31.07
N VAL A 5 31.70 0.97 -30.96
CA VAL A 5 30.73 1.73 -30.19
C VAL A 5 31.28 1.75 -28.76
N GLY A 6 31.78 2.91 -28.34
CA GLY A 6 32.39 3.07 -27.02
C GLY A 6 31.37 2.69 -25.94
N GLU A 7 31.78 1.84 -24.99
CA GLU A 7 31.06 1.71 -23.74
C GLU A 7 30.84 3.12 -23.16
N PRO A 8 29.61 3.48 -22.75
CA PRO A 8 29.35 4.81 -22.22
C PRO A 8 30.24 5.04 -21.00
N GLU A 9 31.05 6.10 -21.04
CA GLU A 9 31.98 6.42 -19.95
C GLU A 9 31.27 6.49 -18.61
N PRO A 10 31.90 5.97 -17.54
CA PRO A 10 31.96 6.55 -16.21
C PRO A 10 30.89 7.55 -15.75
N ARG A 11 29.61 7.21 -15.81
CA ARG A 11 28.50 7.77 -15.02
C ARG A 11 28.81 8.39 -13.62
N SER A 12 29.53 9.51 -13.40
CA SER A 12 29.69 10.09 -12.04
C SER A 12 28.33 10.25 -11.34
N TYR A 13 28.15 9.74 -10.12
CA TYR A 13 26.86 9.74 -9.44
C TYR A 13 26.32 11.14 -9.13
N TRP A 14 27.21 12.07 -8.77
CA TRP A 14 26.85 13.44 -8.38
C TRP A 14 26.72 14.34 -9.61
N ARG A 15 25.73 14.04 -10.47
CA ARG A 15 25.39 14.85 -11.64
C ARG A 15 24.14 15.67 -11.38
N TRP A 16 24.18 16.93 -11.80
CA TRP A 16 23.11 17.91 -11.68
C TRP A 16 23.02 18.67 -13.01
N SER A 17 22.46 18.04 -14.05
CA SER A 17 22.13 18.67 -15.33
C SER A 17 20.62 18.70 -15.56
N LYS A 18 20.15 19.63 -16.40
CA LYS A 18 18.75 19.68 -16.86
C LYS A 18 18.35 18.37 -17.54
N ASP A 19 19.25 17.77 -18.30
CA ASP A 19 19.00 16.51 -19.01
C ASP A 19 18.88 15.29 -18.08
N ASP A 20 19.42 15.38 -16.85
CA ASP A 20 19.28 14.31 -15.85
C ASP A 20 17.93 14.41 -15.10
N PHE A 21 17.36 15.61 -14.98
CA PHE A 21 16.07 15.85 -14.34
C PHE A 21 14.89 15.76 -15.31
N PHE A 22 15.07 16.22 -16.55
CA PHE A 22 14.02 16.30 -17.57
C PHE A 22 14.56 15.88 -18.94
N PRO A 23 14.87 14.59 -19.16
CA PRO A 23 15.38 14.11 -20.44
C PRO A 23 14.33 14.11 -21.56
N GLU A 24 13.05 14.27 -21.25
CA GLU A 24 11.96 14.07 -22.20
C GLU A 24 11.80 15.26 -23.16
N GLN A 25 11.38 14.97 -24.40
CA GLN A 25 11.26 15.97 -25.46
C GLN A 25 10.29 17.10 -25.10
N SER A 26 9.21 16.81 -24.36
CA SER A 26 8.22 17.80 -23.92
C SER A 26 8.80 18.87 -22.99
N PHE A 27 9.92 18.61 -22.30
CA PHE A 27 10.51 19.54 -21.33
C PHE A 27 11.79 20.25 -21.82
N GLN A 28 12.21 19.99 -23.06
CA GLN A 28 13.40 20.64 -23.62
C GLN A 28 13.19 22.15 -23.80
N ASN A 29 12.06 22.56 -24.40
CA ASN A 29 11.75 23.95 -24.72
C ASN A 29 10.31 24.34 -24.30
N TRP A 30 10.11 25.61 -23.95
CA TRP A 30 8.80 26.13 -23.56
C TRP A 30 7.73 26.00 -24.65
N ASN A 31 8.12 26.16 -25.92
CA ASN A 31 7.22 26.00 -27.06
C ASN A 31 6.75 24.54 -27.21
N THR A 32 7.65 23.59 -27.01
CA THR A 32 7.34 22.15 -27.05
C THR A 32 6.44 21.77 -25.87
N TYR A 33 6.72 22.28 -24.67
CA TYR A 33 5.88 22.07 -23.50
C TYR A 33 4.46 22.61 -23.71
N ARG A 34 4.32 23.82 -24.23
CA ARG A 34 3.01 24.42 -24.54
C ARG A 34 2.23 23.60 -25.59
N SER A 35 2.93 23.05 -26.58
CA SER A 35 2.32 22.17 -27.57
C SER A 35 1.86 20.84 -26.94
N ALA A 36 2.66 20.26 -26.04
CA ALA A 36 2.32 19.06 -25.30
C ALA A 36 1.07 19.31 -24.43
N LEU A 37 1.00 20.46 -23.75
CA LEU A 37 -0.13 20.86 -22.91
C LEU A 37 -1.42 21.06 -23.71
N SER A 38 -1.33 21.49 -24.97
CA SER A 38 -2.50 21.57 -25.85
C SER A 38 -3.06 20.20 -26.24
N GLN A 39 -2.23 19.16 -26.16
CA GLN A 39 -2.57 17.77 -26.48
C GLN A 39 -2.87 16.91 -25.24
N SER A 40 -2.98 17.52 -24.05
CA SER A 40 -3.16 16.76 -22.79
C SER A 40 -4.36 15.82 -22.83
N ALA A 41 -5.48 16.20 -23.47
CA ALA A 41 -6.67 15.32 -23.56
C ALA A 41 -6.40 14.03 -24.36
N PHE A 42 -5.67 14.14 -25.47
CA PHE A 42 -5.30 12.98 -26.30
C PHE A 42 -4.28 12.08 -25.59
N ARG A 43 -3.22 12.69 -25.03
CA ARG A 43 -2.19 11.97 -24.28
C ARG A 43 -2.77 11.28 -23.05
N PHE A 44 -3.72 11.92 -22.36
CA PHE A 44 -4.43 11.33 -21.23
C PHE A 44 -5.22 10.10 -21.65
N LYS A 45 -5.98 10.18 -22.76
CA LYS A 45 -6.73 9.05 -23.30
C LYS A 45 -5.82 7.87 -23.65
N ASP A 46 -4.67 8.14 -24.25
CA ASP A 46 -3.68 7.10 -24.57
C ASP A 46 -3.14 6.41 -23.30
N ARG A 47 -2.66 7.18 -22.32
CA ARG A 47 -2.08 6.63 -21.07
C ARG A 47 -3.12 6.00 -20.15
N PHE A 48 -4.37 6.43 -20.21
CA PHE A 48 -5.46 5.80 -19.46
C PHE A 48 -5.81 4.41 -20.00
N LEU A 49 -5.64 4.19 -21.31
CA LEU A 49 -5.93 2.90 -21.96
C LEU A 49 -4.71 1.97 -22.01
N ASN A 50 -3.50 2.52 -21.99
CA ASN A 50 -2.26 1.76 -22.03
C ASN A 50 -1.87 1.18 -20.66
N ARG A 51 -1.44 -0.09 -20.65
CA ARG A 51 -0.93 -0.82 -19.47
C ARG A 51 0.53 -1.22 -19.66
N SER A 52 1.29 -1.26 -18.57
CA SER A 52 2.68 -1.73 -18.58
C SER A 52 2.74 -3.27 -18.70
N THR A 53 3.79 -3.81 -19.30
CA THR A 53 4.00 -5.27 -19.42
C THR A 53 4.97 -5.77 -18.35
N ASP A 54 4.82 -7.04 -17.93
CA ASP A 54 5.70 -7.67 -16.93
C ASP A 54 7.20 -7.56 -17.33
N SER A 55 7.52 -7.79 -18.61
CA SER A 55 8.88 -7.68 -19.16
C SER A 55 9.48 -6.26 -19.07
N ASN A 56 8.64 -5.23 -19.24
CA ASN A 56 9.09 -3.85 -19.12
C ASN A 56 9.46 -3.50 -17.68
N GLU A 57 8.67 -3.95 -16.69
CA GLU A 57 8.97 -3.73 -15.28
C GLU A 57 10.21 -4.52 -14.81
N LEU A 58 10.35 -5.78 -15.25
CA LEU A 58 11.41 -6.67 -14.78
C LEU A 58 12.79 -6.35 -15.39
N ASP A 59 12.85 -6.06 -16.68
CA ASP A 59 14.12 -5.95 -17.42
C ASP A 59 14.50 -4.50 -17.76
N VAL A 60 13.53 -3.71 -18.25
CA VAL A 60 13.82 -2.38 -18.80
C VAL A 60 13.93 -1.34 -17.70
N LEU A 61 12.94 -1.26 -16.79
CA LEU A 61 12.97 -0.30 -15.68
C LEU A 61 14.11 -0.59 -14.71
N ARG A 62 14.47 -1.87 -14.53
CA ARG A 62 15.60 -2.26 -13.69
C ARG A 62 16.94 -1.74 -14.21
N LYS A 63 17.14 -1.71 -15.53
CA LYS A 63 18.37 -1.21 -16.16
C LYS A 63 18.56 0.31 -15.99
N GLN A 64 17.47 1.07 -15.80
CA GLN A 64 17.55 2.52 -15.60
C GLN A 64 18.20 2.94 -14.27
N SER A 65 18.34 2.03 -13.31
CA SER A 65 19.07 2.34 -12.06
C SER A 65 20.59 2.27 -12.20
N GLU A 66 21.11 1.89 -13.37
CA GLU A 66 22.54 1.66 -13.72
C GLU A 66 23.22 0.53 -12.91
N ASN A 67 22.98 0.48 -11.60
CA ASN A 67 23.51 -0.49 -10.65
C ASN A 67 22.41 -1.40 -10.08
N SER A 68 22.77 -2.64 -9.76
CA SER A 68 21.86 -3.60 -9.12
C SER A 68 21.94 -3.55 -7.58
N MET A 69 20.81 -3.78 -6.92
CA MET A 69 20.75 -3.93 -5.46
C MET A 69 21.26 -5.30 -5.01
N LYS A 70 21.87 -5.36 -3.83
CA LYS A 70 22.47 -6.60 -3.29
C LYS A 70 21.39 -7.51 -2.69
N LYS A 71 21.39 -8.78 -3.08
CA LYS A 71 20.50 -9.80 -2.51
C LYS A 71 21.02 -10.30 -1.16
N CYS A 72 20.55 -9.73 -0.06
CA CYS A 72 20.99 -10.09 1.28
C CYS A 72 19.88 -10.60 2.20
N LEU A 73 18.61 -10.31 1.92
CA LEU A 73 17.50 -10.57 2.82
C LEU A 73 17.00 -12.02 2.75
N THR A 74 16.66 -12.56 3.92
CA THR A 74 16.05 -13.87 4.11
C THR A 74 14.64 -13.74 4.69
N TRP A 75 13.85 -14.82 4.69
CA TRP A 75 12.51 -14.84 5.29
C TRP A 75 12.50 -14.34 6.75
N TRP A 76 13.55 -14.63 7.53
CA TRP A 76 13.67 -14.17 8.91
C TRP A 76 13.82 -12.64 8.99
N ASP A 77 14.66 -12.08 8.13
CA ASP A 77 14.86 -10.64 8.04
C ASP A 77 13.57 -9.94 7.60
N LEU A 78 12.84 -10.53 6.64
CA LEU A 78 11.56 -9.99 6.16
C LEU A 78 10.47 -9.99 7.24
N ILE A 79 10.37 -11.02 8.09
CA ILE A 79 9.42 -11.05 9.20
C ILE A 79 9.70 -9.90 10.17
N TRP A 80 10.97 -9.74 10.59
CA TRP A 80 11.34 -8.70 11.54
C TRP A 80 11.32 -7.30 10.94
N LEU A 81 11.59 -7.17 9.64
CA LEU A 81 11.44 -5.93 8.89
C LEU A 81 9.98 -5.51 8.81
N SER A 82 9.07 -6.45 8.52
CA SER A 82 7.62 -6.22 8.54
C SER A 82 7.13 -5.86 9.94
N PHE A 83 7.52 -6.63 10.96
CA PHE A 83 7.18 -6.33 12.34
C PHE A 83 7.70 -4.95 12.76
N GLY A 84 8.91 -4.60 12.35
CA GLY A 84 9.56 -3.33 12.62
C GLY A 84 8.99 -2.14 11.84
N SER A 85 8.28 -2.36 10.74
CA SER A 85 7.60 -1.30 9.98
C SER A 85 6.19 -1.08 10.47
N VAL A 86 5.45 -2.17 10.77
CA VAL A 86 4.04 -2.09 11.14
C VAL A 86 3.82 -1.67 12.58
N VAL A 87 4.57 -2.24 13.53
CA VAL A 87 4.32 -2.04 14.97
C VAL A 87 4.56 -0.57 15.29
N GLY A 88 3.54 0.28 15.32
CA GLY A 88 3.71 1.72 15.05
C GLY A 88 3.21 2.72 16.12
N THR A 89 3.28 4.03 15.82
CA THR A 89 2.48 5.08 16.50
C THR A 89 1.00 4.74 16.44
N GLY A 90 0.57 3.98 15.43
CA GLY A 90 -0.79 3.46 15.36
C GLY A 90 -1.20 2.71 16.63
N ILE A 91 -0.42 1.70 17.08
CA ILE A 91 -0.77 1.00 18.33
C ILE A 91 -0.52 1.90 19.55
N PHE A 92 0.55 2.68 19.62
CA PHE A 92 0.88 3.40 20.87
C PHE A 92 0.07 4.68 21.13
N VAL A 93 -0.40 5.36 20.08
CA VAL A 93 -1.12 6.63 20.17
C VAL A 93 -2.57 6.46 19.75
N LEU A 94 -2.85 5.93 18.55
CA LEU A 94 -4.24 5.82 18.07
C LEU A 94 -5.08 4.89 18.93
N THR A 95 -4.51 3.83 19.54
CA THR A 95 -5.29 2.99 20.47
C THR A 95 -5.89 3.81 21.60
N GLY A 96 -5.14 4.75 22.18
CA GLY A 96 -5.65 5.61 23.26
C GLY A 96 -6.76 6.53 22.77
N GLN A 97 -6.52 7.18 21.63
CA GLN A 97 -7.48 8.07 20.98
C GLN A 97 -8.80 7.36 20.64
N GLU A 98 -8.72 6.21 19.97
CA GLU A 98 -9.87 5.47 19.47
C GLU A 98 -10.58 4.70 20.59
N ALA A 99 -9.87 4.22 21.61
CA ALA A 99 -10.50 3.63 22.79
C ALA A 99 -11.26 4.70 23.58
N HIS A 100 -10.71 5.92 23.71
CA HIS A 100 -11.36 7.00 24.42
C HIS A 100 -12.59 7.54 23.67
N ASN A 101 -12.47 7.77 22.37
CA ASN A 101 -13.48 8.49 21.58
C ASN A 101 -14.54 7.58 20.93
N HIS A 102 -14.15 6.38 20.46
CA HIS A 102 -15.00 5.59 19.55
C HIS A 102 -15.31 4.17 20.05
N ALA A 103 -14.33 3.31 20.29
CA ALA A 103 -14.59 1.89 20.54
C ALA A 103 -14.80 1.54 22.03
N GLY A 104 -14.22 2.31 22.95
CA GLY A 104 -14.16 1.89 24.35
C GLY A 104 -13.34 0.60 24.53
N PRO A 105 -13.70 -0.26 25.50
CA PRO A 105 -13.05 -1.56 25.70
C PRO A 105 -13.18 -2.53 24.51
N ALA A 106 -14.16 -2.31 23.63
CA ALA A 106 -14.33 -3.07 22.38
C ALA A 106 -13.30 -2.72 21.30
N ILE A 107 -12.27 -1.92 21.60
CA ILE A 107 -11.17 -1.64 20.68
C ILE A 107 -10.45 -2.92 20.20
N VAL A 108 -10.47 -3.99 21.01
CA VAL A 108 -9.95 -5.31 20.62
C VAL A 108 -10.67 -5.86 19.39
N LEU A 109 -11.99 -5.69 19.30
CA LEU A 109 -12.75 -6.10 18.12
C LEU A 109 -12.40 -5.24 16.90
N SER A 110 -12.12 -3.97 17.12
CA SER A 110 -11.71 -3.03 16.07
C SER A 110 -10.37 -3.45 15.46
N TYR A 111 -9.40 -3.82 16.31
CA TYR A 111 -8.13 -4.41 15.88
C TYR A 111 -8.31 -5.75 15.16
N ALA A 112 -9.17 -6.64 15.67
CA ALA A 112 -9.42 -7.92 15.02
C ALA A 112 -10.02 -7.77 13.61
N ILE A 113 -10.98 -6.86 13.42
CA ILE A 113 -11.60 -6.56 12.11
C ILE A 113 -10.57 -5.97 11.16
N SER A 114 -9.77 -5.00 11.63
CA SER A 114 -8.73 -4.36 10.82
C SER A 114 -7.64 -5.35 10.41
N GLY A 115 -7.17 -6.17 11.35
CA GLY A 115 -6.19 -7.20 11.10
C GLY A 115 -6.68 -8.27 10.14
N LEU A 116 -7.96 -8.67 10.22
CA LEU A 116 -8.56 -9.57 9.24
C LEU A 116 -8.59 -8.96 7.83
N SER A 117 -9.02 -7.70 7.71
CA SER A 117 -9.04 -6.98 6.43
C SER A 117 -7.65 -6.89 5.81
N ALA A 118 -6.67 -6.58 6.64
CA ALA A 118 -5.29 -6.42 6.23
C ALA A 118 -4.65 -7.79 5.90
N LEU A 119 -4.97 -8.86 6.62
CA LEU A 119 -4.57 -10.24 6.26
C LEU A 119 -5.10 -10.66 4.89
N LEU A 120 -6.39 -10.42 4.60
CA LEU A 120 -6.97 -10.71 3.28
C LEU A 120 -6.25 -9.93 2.17
N SER A 121 -5.90 -8.68 2.44
CA SER A 121 -5.12 -7.84 1.51
C SER A 121 -3.68 -8.36 1.33
N VAL A 122 -3.06 -8.86 2.40
CA VAL A 122 -1.74 -9.50 2.37
C VAL A 122 -1.75 -10.74 1.48
N PHE A 123 -2.80 -11.58 1.54
CA PHE A 123 -2.93 -12.71 0.62
C PHE A 123 -2.87 -12.21 -0.83
N CYS A 124 -3.67 -11.20 -1.20
CA CYS A 124 -3.63 -10.66 -2.56
C CYS A 124 -2.26 -10.08 -2.95
N CYS A 125 -1.64 -9.29 -2.08
CA CYS A 125 -0.31 -8.72 -2.32
C CYS A 125 0.79 -9.78 -2.46
N THR A 126 0.66 -10.91 -1.77
CA THR A 126 1.69 -11.97 -1.77
C THR A 126 1.79 -12.65 -3.13
N GLU A 127 0.67 -12.88 -3.82
CA GLU A 127 0.69 -13.45 -5.18
C GLU A 127 1.46 -12.55 -6.13
N PHE A 128 1.16 -11.26 -6.11
CA PHE A 128 1.86 -10.27 -6.92
C PHE A 128 3.35 -10.20 -6.60
N ALA A 129 3.72 -10.20 -5.32
CA ALA A 129 5.11 -10.10 -4.91
C ALA A 129 5.96 -11.33 -5.27
N VAL A 130 5.33 -12.50 -5.40
CA VAL A 130 5.99 -13.72 -5.88
C VAL A 130 6.13 -13.72 -7.40
N GLU A 131 5.10 -13.27 -8.12
CA GLU A 131 5.10 -13.29 -9.59
C GLU A 131 5.89 -12.15 -10.22
N ILE A 132 5.86 -10.96 -9.62
CA ILE A 132 6.55 -9.76 -10.08
C ILE A 132 7.47 -9.25 -8.95
N PRO A 133 8.65 -9.86 -8.72
CA PRO A 133 9.54 -9.50 -7.62
C PRO A 133 10.33 -8.21 -7.92
N VAL A 134 9.64 -7.07 -7.97
CA VAL A 134 10.20 -5.73 -8.24
C VAL A 134 10.12 -4.85 -7.00
N ALA A 135 11.05 -3.89 -6.88
CA ALA A 135 11.11 -3.00 -5.71
C ALA A 135 9.95 -2.01 -5.58
N GLY A 136 9.08 -1.91 -6.59
CA GLY A 136 7.94 -1.01 -6.64
C GLY A 136 6.73 -1.39 -5.80
N GLY A 137 6.67 -2.61 -5.26
CA GLY A 137 5.51 -3.08 -4.48
C GLY A 137 4.18 -2.87 -5.23
N SER A 138 3.18 -2.36 -4.52
CA SER A 138 1.84 -2.14 -5.05
C SER A 138 1.76 -1.21 -6.26
N PHE A 139 2.68 -0.24 -6.40
CA PHE A 139 2.74 0.65 -7.57
C PHE A 139 2.94 -0.14 -8.85
N SER A 140 3.98 -0.98 -8.88
CA SER A 140 4.30 -1.79 -10.04
C SER A 140 3.19 -2.78 -10.36
N TYR A 141 2.57 -3.39 -9.33
CA TYR A 141 1.48 -4.35 -9.54
C TYR A 141 0.27 -3.69 -10.20
N LEU A 142 -0.15 -2.52 -9.71
CA LEU A 142 -1.28 -1.78 -10.27
C LEU A 142 -0.96 -1.19 -11.64
N ARG A 143 0.29 -0.81 -11.90
CA ARG A 143 0.73 -0.31 -13.21
C ARG A 143 0.68 -1.38 -14.29
N VAL A 144 1.06 -2.61 -13.93
CA VAL A 144 0.97 -3.78 -14.83
C VAL A 144 -0.50 -4.14 -15.09
N GLU A 145 -1.32 -4.20 -14.05
CA GLU A 145 -2.67 -4.75 -14.18
C GLU A 145 -3.75 -3.73 -14.55
N LEU A 146 -3.71 -2.53 -13.98
CA LEU A 146 -4.76 -1.51 -14.10
C LEU A 146 -4.30 -0.27 -14.90
N GLY A 147 -3.00 -0.12 -15.15
CA GLY A 147 -2.42 0.93 -15.98
C GLY A 147 -1.85 2.10 -15.21
N ASP A 148 -1.23 3.02 -15.95
CA ASP A 148 -0.38 4.08 -15.38
C ASP A 148 -1.15 5.09 -14.53
N PHE A 149 -2.37 5.42 -14.92
CA PHE A 149 -3.22 6.36 -14.18
C PHE A 149 -3.62 5.81 -12.80
N VAL A 150 -4.01 4.54 -12.74
CA VAL A 150 -4.42 3.89 -11.47
C VAL A 150 -3.21 3.70 -10.55
N ALA A 151 -2.05 3.35 -11.12
CA ALA A 151 -0.81 3.28 -10.37
C ALA A 151 -0.39 4.64 -9.78
N PHE A 152 -0.59 5.73 -10.52
CA PHE A 152 -0.31 7.08 -10.00
C PHE A 152 -1.21 7.44 -8.81
N ILE A 153 -2.52 7.16 -8.89
CA ILE A 153 -3.44 7.38 -7.75
C ILE A 153 -3.02 6.51 -6.56
N ALA A 154 -2.59 5.27 -6.80
CA ALA A 154 -2.09 4.42 -5.73
C ALA A 154 -0.78 4.96 -5.11
N ALA A 155 0.08 5.60 -5.89
CA ALA A 155 1.33 6.18 -5.39
C ALA A 155 1.12 7.33 -4.39
N GLU A 156 -0.01 8.04 -4.48
CA GLU A 156 -0.38 9.11 -3.54
C GLU A 156 -0.56 8.59 -2.10
N GLY A 157 -1.09 7.36 -1.95
CA GLY A 157 -1.44 6.82 -0.65
C GLY A 157 -0.27 6.36 0.22
N TYR A 158 0.94 6.30 -0.35
CA TYR A 158 2.10 5.71 0.32
C TYR A 158 3.01 6.69 1.05
N ASN A 159 2.80 8.00 0.92
CA ASN A 159 3.64 8.95 1.61
C ASN A 159 3.13 9.24 3.02
N LEU A 160 3.41 8.37 3.99
CA LEU A 160 3.44 8.77 5.41
C LEU A 160 4.16 7.76 6.31
N LEU A 161 4.83 8.32 7.31
CA LEU A 161 5.76 7.68 8.24
C LEU A 161 5.03 6.70 9.16
N ASP A 162 5.40 5.42 9.09
CA ASP A 162 5.06 4.43 10.13
C ASP A 162 6.24 4.27 11.08
N PRO A 163 6.06 4.46 12.38
CA PRO A 163 7.13 4.30 13.36
C PRO A 163 6.74 3.35 14.50
N ILE A 164 7.31 2.15 14.68
CA ILE A 164 7.74 1.57 15.99
C ILE A 164 8.41 0.14 15.86
N ALA A 165 9.21 -0.35 16.83
CA ALA A 165 9.25 -1.75 17.35
C ALA A 165 10.19 -1.96 18.57
N VAL A 166 9.78 -2.90 19.43
CA VAL A 166 10.39 -3.43 20.68
C VAL A 166 9.86 -2.78 21.97
N ILE A 167 8.68 -3.27 22.41
CA ILE A 167 8.21 -3.38 23.82
C ILE A 167 6.89 -4.18 23.95
N VAL A 168 6.29 -4.57 22.82
CA VAL A 168 5.13 -5.47 22.71
C VAL A 168 5.10 -6.62 23.75
N LEU A 169 6.22 -7.34 23.90
CA LEU A 169 6.30 -8.51 24.79
C LEU A 169 6.21 -8.16 26.28
N LEU A 170 6.63 -6.95 26.67
CA LEU A 170 6.52 -6.47 28.05
C LEU A 170 5.11 -5.98 28.37
N THR A 171 4.41 -5.36 27.41
CA THR A 171 3.01 -4.96 27.57
C THR A 171 2.06 -6.17 27.64
N THR A 172 2.32 -7.23 26.86
CA THR A 172 1.48 -8.43 26.90
C THR A 172 1.74 -9.31 28.12
N SER A 173 2.96 -9.37 28.64
CA SER A 173 3.26 -10.13 29.87
C SER A 173 2.65 -9.49 31.13
N THR A 174 2.41 -8.18 31.13
CA THR A 174 1.74 -7.48 32.25
C THR A 174 0.22 -7.65 32.29
N ILE A 175 -0.40 -8.24 31.24
CA ILE A 175 -1.83 -8.60 31.19
C ILE A 175 -2.23 -9.44 32.41
N ALA A 176 -1.35 -10.33 32.87
CA ALA A 176 -1.65 -11.22 33.98
C ALA A 176 -1.58 -10.56 35.37
N ILE A 177 -0.91 -9.41 35.50
CA ILE A 177 -0.55 -8.84 36.81
C ILE A 177 -1.47 -7.67 37.20
N LEU A 178 -2.00 -6.92 36.22
CA LEU A 178 -2.73 -5.66 36.45
C LEU A 178 -4.15 -5.63 35.86
N ALA A 179 -4.66 -6.77 35.38
CA ALA A 179 -5.97 -6.82 34.76
C ALA A 179 -7.10 -6.65 35.77
N ASN A 180 -7.91 -5.59 35.61
CA ASN A 180 -9.16 -5.42 36.31
C ASN A 180 -10.32 -5.61 35.32
N PRO A 181 -11.01 -6.77 35.33
CA PRO A 181 -12.13 -7.04 34.42
C PRO A 181 -13.29 -6.04 34.54
N SER A 182 -13.40 -5.33 35.66
CA SER A 182 -14.38 -4.26 35.86
C SER A 182 -14.22 -3.10 34.86
N ASN A 183 -13.00 -2.83 34.38
CA ASN A 183 -12.73 -1.78 33.39
C ASN A 183 -13.34 -2.07 32.01
N LEU A 184 -13.70 -3.33 31.75
CA LEU A 184 -14.36 -3.76 30.50
C LEU A 184 -15.85 -3.43 30.47
N THR A 185 -16.45 -2.93 31.56
CA THR A 185 -17.88 -2.59 31.59
C THR A 185 -18.09 -1.07 31.55
N PRO A 186 -18.92 -0.54 30.62
CA PRO A 186 -19.56 -1.21 29.48
C PRO A 186 -18.56 -1.57 28.36
N PHE A 187 -18.72 -2.74 27.73
CA PHE A 187 -17.76 -3.24 26.72
C PHE A 187 -17.88 -2.50 25.39
N VAL A 188 -19.11 -2.23 24.94
CA VAL A 188 -19.40 -1.54 23.67
C VAL A 188 -20.18 -0.24 23.95
N PRO A 189 -19.55 0.80 24.51
CA PRO A 189 -20.26 2.02 24.93
C PRO A 189 -20.94 2.75 23.76
N ASN A 190 -20.29 2.79 22.59
CA ASN A 190 -20.77 3.52 21.41
C ASN A 190 -21.41 2.61 20.34
N GLY A 191 -21.79 1.39 20.73
CA GLY A 191 -22.37 0.39 19.82
C GLY A 191 -21.41 -0.11 18.73
N ALA A 192 -21.94 -0.87 17.77
CA ALA A 192 -21.16 -1.45 16.68
C ALA A 192 -20.57 -0.39 15.74
N GLY A 193 -21.25 0.76 15.56
CA GLY A 193 -20.76 1.85 14.73
C GLY A 193 -19.41 2.40 15.22
N GLY A 194 -19.25 2.60 16.53
CA GLY A 194 -17.97 3.04 17.11
C GLY A 194 -16.84 2.02 16.93
N VAL A 195 -17.15 0.72 16.92
CA VAL A 195 -16.18 -0.35 16.66
C VAL A 195 -15.70 -0.33 15.20
N PHE A 196 -16.60 -0.18 14.24
CA PHE A 196 -16.21 -0.13 12.82
C PHE A 196 -15.51 1.17 12.43
N GLN A 197 -15.93 2.30 13.01
CA GLN A 197 -15.25 3.58 12.82
C GLN A 197 -13.82 3.52 13.37
N ALA A 198 -13.63 2.99 14.59
CA ALA A 198 -12.31 2.75 15.15
C ALA A 198 -11.51 1.78 14.28
N ALA A 199 -12.11 0.68 13.80
CA ALA A 199 -11.41 -0.27 12.92
C ALA A 199 -10.88 0.42 11.65
N ALA A 200 -11.67 1.29 11.02
CA ALA A 200 -11.24 1.99 9.82
C ALA A 200 -10.05 2.95 10.08
N VAL A 201 -10.02 3.63 11.23
CA VAL A 201 -8.89 4.49 11.62
C VAL A 201 -7.69 3.66 12.05
N LEU A 202 -7.89 2.61 12.85
CA LEU A 202 -6.85 1.71 13.34
C LEU A 202 -6.23 0.85 12.24
N PHE A 203 -6.86 0.76 11.07
CA PHE A 203 -6.27 0.16 9.88
C PHE A 203 -4.90 0.76 9.56
N TRP A 204 -4.70 2.06 9.82
CA TRP A 204 -3.40 2.71 9.66
C TRP A 204 -2.30 1.99 10.46
N ALA A 205 -2.60 1.49 11.66
CA ALA A 205 -1.65 0.77 12.50
C ALA A 205 -1.15 -0.55 11.89
N TYR A 206 -1.86 -1.07 10.88
CA TYR A 206 -1.49 -2.27 10.13
C TYR A 206 -0.70 -1.96 8.84
N THR A 207 -0.53 -0.69 8.49
CA THR A 207 0.27 -0.27 7.34
C THR A 207 1.75 -0.59 7.58
N GLY A 208 2.50 -0.92 6.53
CA GLY A 208 3.94 -1.21 6.61
C GLY A 208 4.31 -2.64 6.19
N PHE A 209 3.39 -3.60 6.24
CA PHE A 209 3.70 -4.99 5.84
C PHE A 209 4.11 -5.08 4.36
N ASP A 210 3.56 -4.21 3.53
CA ASP A 210 3.77 -4.14 2.10
C ASP A 210 5.18 -3.63 1.75
N MET A 211 5.90 -3.05 2.72
CA MET A 211 7.33 -2.77 2.58
C MET A 211 8.13 -4.05 2.32
N VAL A 212 7.69 -5.21 2.80
CA VAL A 212 8.32 -6.51 2.46
C VAL A 212 8.31 -6.76 0.96
N ALA A 213 7.22 -6.40 0.28
CA ALA A 213 7.09 -6.55 -1.16
C ALA A 213 8.04 -5.61 -1.92
N THR A 214 8.31 -4.40 -1.39
CA THR A 214 9.30 -3.48 -1.96
C THR A 214 10.75 -3.97 -1.82
N MET A 215 11.00 -4.95 -0.95
CA MET A 215 12.33 -5.55 -0.74
C MET A 215 12.55 -6.80 -1.58
N ALA A 216 11.67 -7.09 -2.55
CA ALA A 216 11.77 -8.29 -3.38
C ALA A 216 13.09 -8.38 -4.15
N GLU A 217 13.62 -7.27 -4.64
CA GLU A 217 14.90 -7.22 -5.38
C GLU A 217 16.13 -7.56 -4.51
N GLU A 218 16.04 -7.33 -3.20
CA GLU A 218 17.09 -7.60 -2.21
C GLU A 218 16.92 -8.96 -1.50
N THR A 219 15.85 -9.68 -1.82
CA THR A 219 15.53 -10.98 -1.24
C THR A 219 16.26 -12.11 -1.98
N LYS A 220 16.88 -13.04 -1.24
CA LYS A 220 17.63 -14.16 -1.84
C LYS A 220 16.72 -15.11 -2.62
N LYS A 221 15.60 -15.52 -2.04
CA LYS A 221 14.59 -16.40 -2.66
C LYS A 221 13.19 -15.76 -2.58
N PRO A 222 12.87 -14.80 -3.48
CA PRO A 222 11.62 -14.06 -3.43
C PRO A 222 10.37 -14.96 -3.38
N ALA A 223 10.37 -16.03 -4.18
CA ALA A 223 9.22 -16.92 -4.32
C ALA A 223 8.80 -17.68 -3.04
N THR A 224 9.74 -17.91 -2.11
CA THR A 224 9.46 -18.63 -0.85
C THR A 224 9.52 -17.72 0.36
N ASP A 225 10.46 -16.77 0.37
CA ASP A 225 10.75 -15.96 1.55
C ASP A 225 9.72 -14.84 1.72
N ILE A 226 9.22 -14.26 0.62
CA ILE A 226 8.22 -13.18 0.65
C ILE A 226 6.89 -13.65 1.23
N PRO A 227 6.28 -14.78 0.80
CA PRO A 227 5.04 -15.27 1.39
C PRO A 227 5.12 -15.53 2.89
N ILE A 228 6.23 -16.14 3.34
CA ILE A 228 6.48 -16.42 4.76
C ILE A 228 6.64 -15.09 5.53
N GLY A 229 7.39 -14.15 4.95
CA GLY A 229 7.59 -12.80 5.50
C GLY A 229 6.28 -12.05 5.69
N LEU A 230 5.49 -11.91 4.63
CA LEU A 230 4.24 -11.15 4.60
C LEU A 230 3.16 -11.77 5.51
N ILE A 231 2.79 -13.03 5.28
CA ILE A 231 1.66 -13.67 6.00
C ILE A 231 2.05 -13.96 7.45
N GLY A 232 3.29 -14.41 7.68
CA GLY A 232 3.79 -14.73 9.00
C GLY A 232 3.87 -13.51 9.92
N SER A 233 4.45 -12.41 9.42
CA SER A 233 4.50 -11.16 10.19
C SER A 233 3.11 -10.60 10.47
N MET A 234 2.21 -10.57 9.48
CA MET A 234 0.88 -9.98 9.65
C MET A 234 0.01 -10.72 10.66
N SER A 235 0.08 -12.05 10.63
CA SER A 235 -0.64 -12.90 11.59
C SER A 235 -0.11 -12.66 13.01
N MET A 236 1.22 -12.57 13.17
CA MET A 236 1.87 -12.27 14.44
C MET A 236 1.49 -10.89 14.98
N ILE A 237 1.52 -9.86 14.13
CA ILE A 237 1.15 -8.48 14.50
C ILE A 237 -0.31 -8.41 14.94
N THR A 238 -1.21 -9.08 14.23
CA THR A 238 -2.65 -9.07 14.57
C THR A 238 -2.90 -9.63 15.96
N VAL A 239 -2.29 -10.77 16.30
CA VAL A 239 -2.39 -11.36 17.64
C VAL A 239 -1.82 -10.41 18.69
N VAL A 240 -0.64 -9.86 18.43
CA VAL A 240 0.04 -8.90 19.30
C VAL A 240 -0.83 -7.67 19.59
N TYR A 241 -1.42 -7.06 18.56
CA TYR A 241 -2.24 -5.87 18.71
C TYR A 241 -3.52 -6.14 19.48
N CYS A 242 -4.20 -7.25 19.21
CA CYS A 242 -5.37 -7.67 19.98
C CYS A 242 -5.04 -7.83 21.47
N LEU A 243 -3.89 -8.46 21.78
CA LEU A 243 -3.44 -8.61 23.17
C LEU A 243 -3.09 -7.25 23.81
N MET A 244 -2.44 -6.35 23.08
CA MET A 244 -2.10 -5.01 23.58
C MET A 244 -3.33 -4.15 23.84
N ALA A 245 -4.27 -4.12 22.90
CA ALA A 245 -5.52 -3.38 23.03
C ALA A 245 -6.36 -3.89 24.20
N LEU A 246 -6.37 -5.22 24.40
CA LEU A 246 -7.03 -5.85 25.53
C LEU A 246 -6.35 -5.51 26.86
N SER A 247 -5.01 -5.55 26.89
CA SER A 247 -4.21 -5.15 28.06
C SER A 247 -4.53 -3.72 28.50
N LEU A 248 -4.52 -2.79 27.55
CA LEU A 248 -4.75 -1.38 27.83
C LEU A 248 -6.15 -1.16 28.42
N SER A 249 -7.16 -1.79 27.82
CA SER A 249 -8.56 -1.72 28.26
C SER A 249 -8.80 -2.35 29.63
N MET A 250 -7.99 -3.35 30.01
CA MET A 250 -8.06 -3.95 31.35
C MET A 250 -7.32 -3.14 32.41
N MET A 251 -6.27 -2.41 32.05
CA MET A 251 -5.47 -1.60 32.98
C MET A 251 -6.16 -0.29 33.36
N GLN A 252 -6.89 0.33 32.44
CA GLN A 252 -7.49 1.64 32.66
C GLN A 252 -8.86 1.74 31.98
N LYS A 253 -9.82 2.39 32.66
CA LYS A 253 -11.13 2.68 32.07
C LYS A 253 -10.99 3.63 30.88
N TYR A 254 -11.69 3.37 29.78
CA TYR A 254 -11.60 4.12 28.53
C TYR A 254 -11.81 5.63 28.67
N THR A 255 -12.68 6.07 29.59
CA THR A 255 -12.94 7.50 29.85
C THR A 255 -11.75 8.26 30.46
N GLY A 256 -10.75 7.56 30.98
CA GLY A 256 -9.56 8.18 31.58
C GLY A 256 -8.29 7.97 30.77
N MET A 257 -8.33 7.24 29.66
CA MET A 257 -7.15 6.95 28.85
C MET A 257 -6.56 8.25 28.28
N ASP A 258 -5.25 8.41 28.41
CA ASP A 258 -4.53 9.51 27.79
C ASP A 258 -4.40 9.26 26.29
N VAL A 259 -4.78 10.27 25.49
CA VAL A 259 -4.82 10.20 24.03
C VAL A 259 -3.42 10.17 23.41
N ASN A 260 -2.41 10.72 24.08
CA ASN A 260 -1.05 10.85 23.54
C ASN A 260 -0.09 9.77 24.07
N ALA A 261 -0.33 9.25 25.27
CA ALA A 261 0.58 8.34 25.97
C ALA A 261 -0.16 7.20 26.69
N ALA A 262 -1.12 6.58 26.00
CA ALA A 262 -2.05 5.60 26.57
C ALA A 262 -1.36 4.49 27.39
N PHE A 263 -0.35 3.82 26.82
CA PHE A 263 0.35 2.74 27.50
C PHE A 263 1.18 3.23 28.69
N SER A 264 1.99 4.28 28.52
CA SER A 264 2.85 4.80 29.59
C SER A 264 2.06 5.31 30.79
N VAL A 265 0.94 5.99 30.54
CA VAL A 265 0.05 6.50 31.59
C VAL A 265 -0.73 5.37 32.24
N ALA A 266 -1.16 4.34 31.49
CA ALA A 266 -1.84 3.18 32.05
C ALA A 266 -0.98 2.43 33.09
N PHE A 267 0.33 2.29 32.87
CA PHE A 267 1.24 1.70 33.88
C PHE A 267 1.39 2.57 35.13
N GLN A 268 1.35 3.89 34.96
CA GLN A 268 1.39 4.82 36.08
C GLN A 268 0.10 4.74 36.91
N SER A 269 -1.07 4.68 36.28
CA SER A 269 -2.36 4.53 36.98
C SER A 269 -2.50 3.18 37.67
N ALA A 270 -1.85 2.14 37.13
CA ALA A 270 -1.81 0.81 37.73
C ALA A 270 -0.78 0.67 38.89
N GLY A 271 -0.09 1.74 39.28
CA GLY A 271 0.84 1.77 40.41
C GLY A 271 2.30 1.41 40.07
N MET A 272 2.61 1.02 38.83
CA MET A 272 3.97 0.65 38.39
C MET A 272 4.75 1.84 37.81
N LYS A 273 5.16 2.78 38.68
CA LYS A 273 5.86 4.01 38.26
C LYS A 273 7.17 3.79 37.51
N TRP A 274 7.89 2.70 37.79
CA TRP A 274 9.13 2.34 37.07
C TRP A 274 8.85 1.85 35.64
N ALA A 275 7.75 1.11 35.45
CA ALA A 275 7.38 0.52 34.17
C ALA A 275 6.97 1.58 33.15
N LYS A 276 6.42 2.72 33.59
CA LYS A 276 6.16 3.88 32.72
C LYS A 276 7.38 4.27 31.90
N TYR A 277 8.54 4.43 32.55
CA TYR A 277 9.76 4.87 31.88
C TYR A 277 10.29 3.81 30.94
N LEU A 278 10.22 2.53 31.34
CA LEU A 278 10.61 1.42 30.49
C LEU A 278 9.74 1.40 29.22
N VAL A 279 8.42 1.44 29.38
CA VAL A 279 7.44 1.44 28.28
C VAL A 279 7.61 2.66 27.38
N ALA A 280 7.81 3.85 27.95
CA ALA A 280 8.08 5.06 27.18
C ALA A 280 9.40 4.97 26.40
N ALA A 281 10.46 4.40 26.99
CA ALA A 281 11.76 4.27 26.34
C ALA A 281 11.72 3.30 25.15
N GLY A 282 11.05 2.15 25.27
CA GLY A 282 10.92 1.25 24.13
C GLY A 282 9.83 1.67 23.14
N ALA A 283 8.80 2.41 23.56
CA ALA A 283 7.95 3.13 22.61
C ALA A 283 8.81 4.09 21.76
N LEU A 284 9.64 4.95 22.38
CA LEU A 284 10.52 5.89 21.69
C LEU A 284 11.54 5.19 20.76
N LYS A 285 12.27 4.20 21.28
CA LYS A 285 13.25 3.43 20.51
C LYS A 285 12.56 2.73 19.36
N GLY A 286 11.39 2.19 19.64
CA GLY A 286 10.55 1.65 18.65
C GLY A 286 10.29 2.65 17.55
N MET A 287 9.73 3.83 17.84
CA MET A 287 9.24 4.79 16.82
C MET A 287 10.32 5.07 15.81
N THR A 288 11.53 5.22 16.33
CA THR A 288 12.72 5.43 15.54
C THR A 288 12.97 4.28 14.56
N THR A 289 12.86 3.01 14.99
CA THR A 289 13.05 1.83 14.12
C THR A 289 12.05 1.80 12.96
N GLY A 290 10.76 1.95 13.22
CA GLY A 290 9.76 1.95 12.14
C GLY A 290 9.96 3.11 11.18
N LEU A 291 10.29 4.29 11.70
CA LEU A 291 10.60 5.46 10.87
C LEU A 291 11.75 5.15 9.89
N LEU A 292 12.79 4.47 10.36
CA LEU A 292 13.92 4.05 9.52
C LEU A 292 13.50 3.01 8.48
N VAL A 293 12.70 2.01 8.85
CA VAL A 293 12.23 0.97 7.91
C VAL A 293 11.27 1.57 6.87
N GLY A 294 10.36 2.44 7.28
CA GLY A 294 9.48 3.19 6.40
C GLY A 294 10.26 4.06 5.42
N ALA A 295 11.27 4.80 5.89
CA ALA A 295 12.15 5.58 5.01
C ALA A 295 12.89 4.70 3.99
N LEU A 296 13.34 3.50 4.40
CA LEU A 296 13.96 2.53 3.50
C LEU A 296 13.01 2.02 2.42
N GLY A 297 11.79 1.61 2.78
CA GLY A 297 10.79 1.12 1.82
C GLY A 297 10.31 2.21 0.87
N GLN A 298 10.01 3.39 1.40
CA GLN A 298 9.56 4.54 0.61
C GLN A 298 10.62 5.06 -0.37
N ALA A 299 11.91 5.00 -0.01
CA ALA A 299 12.98 5.32 -0.95
C ALA A 299 12.98 4.40 -2.17
N ARG A 300 12.71 3.10 -2.00
CA ARG A 300 12.64 2.11 -3.08
C ARG A 300 11.38 2.29 -3.93
N TYR A 301 10.26 2.55 -3.28
CA TYR A 301 9.01 2.89 -3.94
C TYR A 301 9.17 4.13 -4.83
N THR A 302 9.75 5.21 -4.29
CA THR A 302 10.06 6.45 -5.00
C THR A 302 11.05 6.21 -6.15
N THR A 303 12.05 5.35 -5.96
CA THR A 303 12.98 4.95 -7.02
C THR A 303 12.23 4.31 -8.19
N GLN A 304 11.25 3.44 -7.92
CA GLN A 304 10.45 2.83 -8.99
C GLN A 304 9.57 3.85 -9.71
N ILE A 305 8.93 4.76 -8.98
CA ILE A 305 8.15 5.86 -9.57
C ILE A 305 9.04 6.70 -10.49
N ALA A 306 10.28 6.97 -10.08
CA ALA A 306 11.27 7.72 -10.86
C ALA A 306 11.76 6.96 -12.10
N ARG A 307 12.03 5.64 -12.01
CA ARG A 307 12.32 4.78 -13.17
C ARG A 307 11.20 4.90 -14.20
N SER A 308 9.99 4.99 -13.70
CA SER A 308 8.80 5.06 -14.54
C SER A 308 8.54 6.45 -15.16
N HIS A 309 9.41 7.43 -14.91
CA HIS A 309 9.33 8.84 -15.34
C HIS A 309 8.05 9.58 -14.89
N MET A 310 7.40 9.12 -13.82
CA MET A 310 6.30 9.87 -13.20
C MET A 310 6.82 11.03 -12.33
N ILE A 311 8.05 10.90 -11.83
CA ILE A 311 8.84 11.94 -11.20
C ILE A 311 10.23 11.98 -11.90
N PRO A 312 11.03 13.05 -11.73
CA PRO A 312 12.33 13.16 -12.39
C PRO A 312 13.22 11.91 -12.22
N PRO A 313 13.80 11.38 -13.32
CA PRO A 313 14.56 10.12 -13.29
C PRO A 313 15.86 10.22 -12.48
N TRP A 314 16.34 11.43 -12.16
CA TRP A 314 17.42 11.65 -11.22
C TRP A 314 17.21 10.97 -9.84
N PHE A 315 15.95 10.81 -9.42
CA PHE A 315 15.61 10.09 -8.19
C PHE A 315 15.73 8.56 -8.32
N ALA A 316 15.86 8.01 -9.53
CA ALA A 316 16.00 6.57 -9.79
C ALA A 316 17.45 6.04 -9.61
N LEU A 317 18.42 6.95 -9.46
CA LEU A 317 19.85 6.64 -9.45
C LEU A 317 20.30 5.96 -8.16
N VAL A 318 21.00 4.82 -8.31
CA VAL A 318 21.53 4.02 -7.20
C VAL A 318 23.03 4.26 -7.02
N HIS A 319 23.45 4.60 -5.81
CA HIS A 319 24.84 4.96 -5.52
C HIS A 319 25.79 3.73 -5.63
N PRO A 320 26.93 3.83 -6.34
CA PRO A 320 27.74 2.67 -6.72
C PRO A 320 28.45 1.97 -5.55
N LYS A 321 28.83 2.70 -4.48
CA LYS A 321 29.53 2.08 -3.33
C LYS A 321 28.58 1.43 -2.32
N THR A 322 27.42 2.05 -2.11
CA THR A 322 26.46 1.63 -1.08
C THR A 322 25.37 0.72 -1.64
N GLY A 323 25.09 0.81 -2.94
CA GLY A 323 23.99 0.09 -3.58
C GLY A 323 22.62 0.59 -3.15
N THR A 324 22.51 1.86 -2.76
CA THR A 324 21.27 2.47 -2.22
C THR A 324 20.87 3.75 -2.96
N PRO A 325 19.56 4.04 -3.10
CA PRO A 325 19.06 5.25 -3.76
C PRO A 325 19.05 6.45 -2.80
N ILE A 326 20.19 7.15 -2.67
CA ILE A 326 20.37 8.25 -1.70
C ILE A 326 19.46 9.44 -2.04
N ASN A 327 19.36 9.79 -3.33
CA ASN A 327 18.54 10.92 -3.80
C ASN A 327 17.04 10.76 -3.45
N ALA A 328 16.48 9.58 -3.72
CA ALA A 328 15.09 9.26 -3.35
C ALA A 328 14.89 9.28 -1.82
N THR A 329 15.86 8.76 -1.07
CA THR A 329 15.81 8.76 0.41
C THR A 329 15.76 10.18 0.96
N LEU A 330 16.58 11.10 0.44
CA LEU A 330 16.57 12.51 0.86
C LEU A 330 15.24 13.19 0.52
N LEU A 331 14.68 12.95 -0.66
CA LEU A 331 13.39 13.52 -1.06
C LEU A 331 12.29 13.13 -0.07
N VAL A 332 12.11 11.82 0.14
CA VAL A 332 11.05 11.27 1.01
C VAL A 332 11.21 11.74 2.45
N THR A 333 12.43 11.72 2.99
CA THR A 333 12.66 12.08 4.40
C THR A 333 12.44 13.58 4.66
N LEU A 334 12.86 14.45 3.73
CA LEU A 334 12.64 15.89 3.84
C LEU A 334 11.17 16.26 3.68
N THR A 335 10.47 15.67 2.70
CA THR A 335 9.03 15.93 2.51
C THR A 335 8.22 15.41 3.69
N ALA A 336 8.51 14.21 4.18
CA ALA A 336 7.87 13.65 5.37
C ALA A 336 8.12 14.50 6.63
N ALA A 337 9.35 15.01 6.82
CA ALA A 337 9.66 15.92 7.93
C ALA A 337 8.86 17.23 7.85
N CYS A 338 8.70 17.80 6.65
CA CYS A 338 7.89 19.01 6.45
C CYS A 338 6.41 18.73 6.75
N VAL A 339 5.84 17.68 6.17
CA VAL A 339 4.43 17.31 6.39
C VAL A 339 4.17 17.02 7.87
N GLY A 340 5.05 16.26 8.52
CA GLY A 340 4.95 15.94 9.95
C GLY A 340 5.07 17.17 10.87
N PHE A 341 5.79 18.22 10.46
CA PHE A 341 5.91 19.45 11.24
C PHE A 341 4.65 20.33 11.16
N PHE A 342 3.95 20.32 10.02
CA PHE A 342 2.78 21.18 9.78
C PHE A 342 1.41 20.50 9.92
N SER A 343 1.36 19.18 10.10
CA SER A 343 0.12 18.40 10.08
C SER A 343 -0.18 17.74 11.42
N SER A 344 -1.47 17.62 11.76
CA SER A 344 -1.90 16.91 12.96
C SER A 344 -2.04 15.41 12.72
N LEU A 345 -1.80 14.61 13.77
CA LEU A 345 -1.84 13.14 13.69
C LEU A 345 -3.20 12.61 13.21
N ASP A 346 -4.31 13.23 13.62
CA ASP A 346 -5.66 12.85 13.19
C ASP A 346 -5.89 13.05 11.68
N VAL A 347 -5.38 14.16 11.13
CA VAL A 347 -5.44 14.43 9.68
C VAL A 347 -4.63 13.39 8.93
N LEU A 348 -3.43 13.09 9.42
CA LEU A 348 -2.53 12.13 8.79
C LEU A 348 -3.08 10.69 8.83
N SER A 349 -3.58 10.23 9.98
CA SER A 349 -4.09 8.86 10.15
C SER A 349 -5.37 8.64 9.33
N SER A 350 -6.30 9.59 9.34
CA SER A 350 -7.57 9.47 8.58
C SER A 350 -7.36 9.44 7.07
N VAL A 351 -6.49 10.31 6.53
CA VAL A 351 -6.14 10.32 5.10
C VAL A 351 -5.38 9.07 4.73
N SER A 352 -4.37 8.69 5.53
CA SER A 352 -3.56 7.52 5.23
C SER A 352 -4.39 6.22 5.28
N SER A 353 -5.26 6.04 6.28
CA SER A 353 -6.18 4.89 6.34
C SER A 353 -7.05 4.78 5.10
N LEU A 354 -7.70 5.88 4.68
CA LEU A 354 -8.57 5.88 3.50
C LEU A 354 -7.78 5.49 2.25
N SER A 355 -6.62 6.10 2.05
CA SER A 355 -5.73 5.80 0.93
C SER A 355 -5.30 4.33 0.91
N THR A 356 -4.82 3.80 2.03
CA THR A 356 -4.31 2.42 2.11
C THR A 356 -5.44 1.40 1.89
N LEU A 357 -6.62 1.61 2.48
CA LEU A 357 -7.79 0.76 2.23
C LEU A 357 -8.20 0.79 0.75
N PHE A 358 -8.16 1.97 0.12
CA PHE A 358 -8.46 2.13 -1.30
C PHE A 358 -7.47 1.36 -2.18
N ILE A 359 -6.17 1.45 -1.88
CA ILE A 359 -5.12 0.72 -2.59
C ILE A 359 -5.30 -0.79 -2.46
N PHE A 360 -5.62 -1.30 -1.28
CA PHE A 360 -5.80 -2.74 -1.09
C PHE A 360 -7.07 -3.28 -1.74
N MET A 361 -8.14 -2.49 -1.78
CA MET A 361 -9.29 -2.79 -2.63
C MET A 361 -8.86 -2.87 -4.10
N LEU A 362 -8.11 -1.89 -4.61
CA LEU A 362 -7.62 -1.92 -6.00
C LEU A 362 -6.70 -3.11 -6.27
N MET A 363 -5.87 -3.50 -5.30
CA MET A 363 -5.01 -4.68 -5.41
C MET A 363 -5.81 -5.97 -5.56
N ALA A 364 -6.86 -6.13 -4.76
CA ALA A 364 -7.75 -7.28 -4.86
C ALA A 364 -8.50 -7.30 -6.20
N VAL A 365 -8.93 -6.14 -6.71
CA VAL A 365 -9.49 -6.01 -8.08
C VAL A 365 -8.46 -6.39 -9.14
N ALA A 366 -7.23 -5.87 -9.02
CA ALA A 366 -6.14 -6.15 -9.94
C ALA A 366 -5.82 -7.65 -10.01
N LEU A 367 -5.85 -8.35 -8.86
CA LEU A 367 -5.62 -9.80 -8.83
C LEU A 367 -6.71 -10.55 -9.59
N LEU A 368 -7.98 -10.19 -9.38
CA LEU A 368 -9.09 -10.78 -10.15
C LEU A 368 -8.96 -10.48 -11.64
N VAL A 369 -8.57 -9.26 -12.02
CA VAL A 369 -8.29 -8.95 -13.41
C VAL A 369 -7.17 -9.84 -13.93
N ARG A 370 -6.04 -9.94 -13.25
CA ARG A 370 -4.87 -10.74 -13.66
C ARG A 370 -5.20 -12.21 -13.92
N GLN A 371 -5.99 -12.84 -13.06
CA GLN A 371 -6.26 -14.28 -13.17
C GLN A 371 -7.22 -14.63 -14.33
N TYR A 372 -8.11 -13.71 -14.70
CA TYR A 372 -9.14 -13.94 -15.71
C TYR A 372 -8.92 -13.16 -17.02
N TYR A 373 -7.94 -12.25 -17.06
CA TYR A 373 -7.57 -11.46 -18.24
C TYR A 373 -6.16 -11.80 -18.71
N ALA A 374 -6.02 -12.08 -20.01
CA ALA A 374 -4.72 -12.24 -20.67
C ALA A 374 -4.73 -11.46 -21.99
N ARG A 375 -3.69 -10.64 -22.19
CA ARG A 375 -3.52 -9.83 -23.41
C ARG A 375 -3.52 -10.74 -24.63
N ASP A 376 -4.26 -10.36 -25.66
CA ASP A 376 -4.37 -11.02 -26.96
C ASP A 376 -5.06 -12.41 -26.99
N GLU A 377 -5.29 -13.05 -25.83
CA GLU A 377 -6.03 -14.31 -25.73
C GLU A 377 -7.51 -14.16 -25.31
N THR A 378 -7.86 -13.07 -24.62
CA THR A 378 -9.23 -12.88 -24.11
C THR A 378 -10.15 -12.22 -25.12
N SER A 379 -11.32 -12.81 -25.31
CA SER A 379 -12.35 -12.26 -26.19
C SER A 379 -12.97 -10.97 -25.58
N ASN A 380 -13.36 -10.02 -26.43
CA ASN A 380 -14.04 -8.79 -25.97
C ASN A 380 -15.31 -9.07 -25.15
N LEU A 381 -15.99 -10.19 -25.42
CA LEU A 381 -17.16 -10.63 -24.67
C LEU A 381 -16.78 -11.05 -23.24
N ASP A 382 -15.68 -11.79 -23.06
CA ASP A 382 -15.22 -12.22 -21.74
C ASP A 382 -14.69 -11.05 -20.92
N ILE A 383 -14.05 -10.07 -21.56
CA ILE A 383 -13.68 -8.79 -20.92
C ILE A 383 -14.93 -8.06 -20.42
N CYS A 384 -15.97 -7.94 -21.26
CA CYS A 384 -17.22 -7.28 -20.86
C CYS A 384 -17.90 -8.01 -19.68
N LYS A 385 -17.93 -9.36 -19.71
CA LYS A 385 -18.46 -10.16 -18.60
C LYS A 385 -17.66 -9.96 -17.31
N LEU A 386 -16.33 -9.97 -17.39
CA LEU A 386 -15.45 -9.73 -16.25
C LEU A 386 -15.70 -8.36 -15.62
N VAL A 387 -15.75 -7.31 -16.44
CA VAL A 387 -16.07 -5.95 -15.98
C VAL A 387 -17.45 -5.90 -15.34
N LEU A 388 -18.46 -6.53 -15.95
CA LEU A 388 -19.81 -6.56 -15.41
C LEU A 388 -19.89 -7.24 -14.04
N PHE A 389 -19.23 -8.40 -13.87
CA PHE A 389 -19.21 -9.10 -12.59
C PHE A 389 -18.40 -8.36 -11.53
N LEU A 390 -17.29 -7.72 -11.91
CA LEU A 390 -16.52 -6.87 -10.98
C LEU A 390 -17.34 -5.65 -10.53
N LEU A 391 -18.06 -4.99 -11.45
CA LEU A 391 -18.96 -3.89 -11.12
C LEU A 391 -20.12 -4.35 -10.23
N MET A 392 -20.62 -5.57 -10.42
CA MET A 392 -21.64 -6.16 -9.56
C MET A 392 -21.11 -6.41 -8.15
N ILE A 393 -19.89 -6.95 -8.01
CA ILE A 393 -19.23 -7.16 -6.71
C ILE A 393 -19.01 -5.81 -6.02
N ILE A 394 -18.35 -4.85 -6.67
CA ILE A 394 -18.06 -3.53 -6.11
C ILE A 394 -19.35 -2.79 -5.77
N GLY A 395 -20.34 -2.79 -6.67
CA GLY A 395 -21.64 -2.15 -6.47
C GLY A 395 -22.42 -2.73 -5.30
N SER A 396 -22.42 -4.06 -5.14
CA SER A 396 -23.05 -4.72 -3.99
C SER A 396 -22.34 -4.41 -2.66
N SER A 397 -21.01 -4.28 -2.67
CA SER A 397 -20.23 -3.88 -1.49
C SER A 397 -20.46 -2.41 -1.11
N ILE A 398 -20.52 -1.51 -2.08
CA ILE A 398 -20.90 -0.10 -1.86
C ILE A 398 -22.33 -0.03 -1.33
N GLY A 399 -23.27 -0.75 -1.95
CA GLY A 399 -24.67 -0.80 -1.51
C GLY A 399 -24.82 -1.30 -0.07
N THR A 400 -24.04 -2.31 0.32
CA THR A 400 -24.00 -2.83 1.70
C THR A 400 -23.54 -1.77 2.69
N THR A 401 -22.49 -1.03 2.31
CA THR A 401 -21.87 0.00 3.15
C THR A 401 -22.78 1.22 3.32
N VAL A 402 -23.35 1.73 2.22
CA VAL A 402 -24.28 2.85 2.24
C VAL A 402 -25.54 2.51 3.04
N TYR A 403 -26.05 1.29 2.89
CA TYR A 403 -27.22 0.83 3.62
C TYR A 403 -26.95 0.72 5.12
N TYR A 404 -25.81 0.18 5.52
CA TYR A 404 -25.39 0.10 6.92
C TYR A 404 -25.32 1.49 7.57
N ASN A 405 -24.73 2.47 6.88
CA ASN A 405 -24.60 3.84 7.40
C ASN A 405 -25.94 4.58 7.55
N HIS A 406 -26.90 4.33 6.67
CA HIS A 406 -28.23 4.98 6.77
C HIS A 406 -29.19 4.24 7.72
N ARG A 407 -29.10 2.91 7.79
CA ARG A 407 -30.01 2.06 8.57
C ARG A 407 -29.24 0.92 9.26
N PRO A 408 -28.51 1.20 10.35
CA PRO A 408 -27.64 0.22 11.00
C PRO A 408 -28.38 -1.01 11.58
N ASN A 409 -29.67 -0.86 11.91
CA ASN A 409 -30.50 -1.95 12.45
C ASN A 409 -31.35 -2.68 11.40
N GLY A 410 -31.26 -2.26 10.12
CA GLY A 410 -32.03 -2.86 9.04
C GLY A 410 -31.33 -4.12 8.50
N TRP A 411 -32.08 -5.18 8.21
CA TRP A 411 -31.54 -6.42 7.61
C TRP A 411 -31.83 -6.55 6.11
N ILE A 412 -32.82 -5.83 5.61
CA ILE A 412 -33.36 -5.97 4.24
C ILE A 412 -32.30 -5.66 3.17
N GLY A 413 -31.52 -4.59 3.34
CA GLY A 413 -30.46 -4.24 2.39
C GLY A 413 -29.34 -5.27 2.33
N HIS A 414 -29.00 -5.92 3.45
CA HIS A 414 -28.03 -7.00 3.48
C HIS A 414 -28.54 -8.24 2.74
N LEU A 415 -29.83 -8.56 2.84
CA LEU A 415 -30.43 -9.66 2.10
C LEU A 415 -30.47 -9.46 0.59
N ILE A 416 -30.41 -8.23 0.10
CA ILE A 416 -30.33 -7.97 -1.34
C ILE A 416 -28.86 -7.96 -1.75
N ASN A 417 -28.02 -7.17 -1.10
CA ASN A 417 -26.65 -6.97 -1.55
C ASN A 417 -25.77 -8.23 -1.43
N ILE A 418 -25.94 -9.05 -0.39
CA ILE A 418 -25.12 -10.26 -0.21
C ILE A 418 -25.36 -11.28 -1.33
N PRO A 419 -26.62 -11.62 -1.71
CA PRO A 419 -26.86 -12.45 -2.89
C PRO A 419 -26.29 -11.86 -4.18
N PHE A 420 -26.37 -10.54 -4.40
CA PHE A 420 -25.75 -9.91 -5.58
C PHE A 420 -24.22 -10.09 -5.58
N TRP A 421 -23.57 -9.97 -4.40
CA TRP A 421 -22.15 -10.24 -4.24
C TRP A 421 -21.79 -11.71 -4.52
N VAL A 422 -22.59 -12.65 -4.00
CA VAL A 422 -22.44 -14.09 -4.24
C VAL A 422 -22.60 -14.42 -5.73
N LEU A 423 -23.62 -13.85 -6.38
CA LEU A 423 -23.88 -14.04 -7.81
C LEU A 423 -22.76 -13.47 -8.67
N GLY A 424 -22.16 -12.33 -8.31
CA GLY A 424 -21.00 -11.79 -9.00
C GLY A 424 -19.80 -12.75 -8.95
N ASN A 425 -19.52 -13.31 -7.78
CA ASN A 425 -18.45 -14.30 -7.60
C ASN A 425 -18.73 -15.61 -8.36
N MET A 426 -19.94 -16.15 -8.25
CA MET A 426 -20.34 -17.34 -8.98
C MET A 426 -20.30 -17.10 -10.50
N GLY A 427 -20.68 -15.90 -10.95
CA GLY A 427 -20.64 -15.51 -12.35
C GLY A 427 -19.22 -15.56 -12.91
N ILE A 428 -18.22 -15.09 -12.16
CA ILE A 428 -16.81 -15.21 -12.54
C ILE A 428 -16.41 -16.69 -12.67
N VAL A 429 -16.75 -17.53 -11.68
CA VAL A 429 -16.37 -18.96 -11.69
C VAL A 429 -17.01 -19.74 -12.84
N ILE A 430 -18.28 -19.45 -13.14
CA ILE A 430 -19.08 -20.24 -14.11
C ILE A 430 -18.83 -19.77 -15.55
N PHE A 431 -18.72 -18.47 -15.78
CA PHE A 431 -18.72 -17.90 -17.14
C PHE A 431 -17.36 -17.46 -17.66
N LEU A 432 -16.32 -17.40 -16.81
CA LEU A 432 -14.99 -16.96 -17.21
C LEU A 432 -13.95 -18.08 -17.01
N PRO A 433 -13.21 -18.47 -18.06
CA PRO A 433 -12.09 -19.38 -17.90
C PRO A 433 -10.95 -18.66 -17.19
N GLN A 434 -10.36 -19.31 -16.19
CA GLN A 434 -9.13 -18.83 -15.55
C GLN A 434 -7.97 -18.95 -16.55
N ARG A 435 -7.31 -17.82 -16.84
CA ARG A 435 -6.26 -17.72 -17.87
C ARG A 435 -4.87 -17.82 -17.28
N ARG A 436 -4.66 -17.26 -16.08
CA ARG A 436 -3.38 -17.31 -15.37
C ARG A 436 -3.56 -18.07 -14.06
N VAL A 437 -2.80 -19.15 -13.91
CA VAL A 437 -2.70 -19.92 -12.66
C VAL A 437 -1.34 -19.63 -12.05
N PRO A 438 -1.28 -19.23 -10.77
CA PRO A 438 -0.02 -18.90 -10.12
C PRO A 438 0.90 -20.12 -10.03
N LYS A 439 2.19 -19.92 -10.35
CA LYS A 439 3.16 -21.02 -10.48
C LYS A 439 3.68 -21.57 -9.14
N ILE A 440 3.75 -20.71 -8.11
CA ILE A 440 4.44 -21.05 -6.84
C ILE A 440 3.54 -20.79 -5.63
N TRP A 441 2.96 -19.60 -5.54
CA TRP A 441 2.05 -19.22 -4.47
C TRP A 441 0.83 -18.54 -5.07
N GLY A 442 -0.36 -19.01 -4.71
CA GLY A 442 -1.63 -18.45 -5.17
C GLY A 442 -2.58 -18.21 -4.00
N VAL A 443 -3.41 -17.18 -4.14
CA VAL A 443 -4.45 -16.89 -3.15
C VAL A 443 -5.44 -18.07 -3.07
N PRO A 444 -5.77 -18.56 -1.86
CA PRO A 444 -6.77 -19.60 -1.73
C PRO A 444 -8.18 -19.07 -2.01
N LEU A 445 -9.07 -19.93 -2.52
CA LEU A 445 -10.50 -19.62 -2.72
C LEU A 445 -10.78 -18.42 -3.65
N VAL A 446 -9.99 -18.24 -4.71
CA VAL A 446 -10.34 -17.27 -5.77
C VAL A 446 -11.66 -17.69 -6.43
N PRO A 447 -12.61 -16.76 -6.70
CA PRO A 447 -12.53 -15.29 -6.52
C PRO A 447 -13.04 -14.77 -5.17
N TRP A 448 -13.49 -15.65 -4.28
CA TRP A 448 -14.15 -15.34 -3.01
C TRP A 448 -13.26 -14.59 -2.02
N LEU A 449 -12.00 -14.99 -1.87
CA LEU A 449 -11.10 -14.32 -0.92
C LEU A 449 -10.76 -12.89 -1.38
N PRO A 450 -10.31 -12.66 -2.65
CA PRO A 450 -10.12 -11.30 -3.15
C PRO A 450 -11.40 -10.45 -3.11
N SER A 451 -12.56 -11.01 -3.45
CA SER A 451 -13.82 -10.24 -3.40
C SER A 451 -14.28 -9.93 -1.98
N LEU A 452 -13.93 -10.77 -1.00
CA LEU A 452 -14.16 -10.48 0.42
C LEU A 452 -13.26 -9.34 0.89
N SER A 453 -12.00 -9.33 0.44
CA SER A 453 -11.06 -8.21 0.67
C SER A 453 -11.62 -6.89 0.13
N ILE A 454 -12.14 -6.89 -1.11
CA ILE A 454 -12.84 -5.72 -1.70
C ILE A 454 -13.99 -5.26 -0.80
N GLY A 455 -14.83 -6.20 -0.36
CA GLY A 455 -16.00 -5.91 0.46
C GLY A 455 -15.67 -5.29 1.81
N ILE A 456 -14.71 -5.86 2.55
CA ILE A 456 -14.33 -5.38 3.87
C ILE A 456 -13.59 -4.03 3.76
N ASN A 457 -12.67 -3.88 2.80
CA ASN A 457 -11.97 -2.61 2.60
C ASN A 457 -12.96 -1.48 2.24
N LEU A 458 -13.94 -1.73 1.35
CA LEU A 458 -14.99 -0.76 1.04
C LEU A 458 -15.88 -0.43 2.24
N PHE A 459 -16.22 -1.43 3.04
CA PHE A 459 -17.02 -1.24 4.25
C PHE A 459 -16.30 -0.38 5.28
N LEU A 460 -15.00 -0.60 5.48
CA LEU A 460 -14.17 0.23 6.37
C LEU A 460 -14.01 1.65 5.82
N ILE A 461 -13.81 1.83 4.50
CA ILE A 461 -13.78 3.16 3.88
C ILE A 461 -15.08 3.92 4.18
N GLY A 462 -16.24 3.29 4.00
CA GLY A 462 -17.50 3.94 4.31
C GLY A 462 -17.78 4.13 5.80
N SER A 463 -17.03 3.47 6.68
CA SER A 463 -17.11 3.68 8.13
C SER A 463 -16.26 4.88 8.60
N LEU A 464 -15.43 5.46 7.72
CA LEU A 464 -14.69 6.68 8.02
C LEU A 464 -15.62 7.91 8.01
N GLY A 465 -15.28 8.90 8.82
CA GLY A 465 -15.99 10.18 8.84
C GLY A 465 -15.86 10.94 7.52
N TYR A 466 -16.84 11.80 7.22
CA TYR A 466 -16.86 12.66 6.03
C TYR A 466 -15.58 13.50 5.86
N GLU A 467 -14.99 13.94 6.98
CA GLU A 467 -13.71 14.66 7.01
C GLU A 467 -12.58 13.91 6.28
N ALA A 468 -12.51 12.58 6.40
CA ALA A 468 -11.51 11.77 5.73
C ALA A 468 -11.64 11.84 4.20
N PHE A 469 -12.88 11.82 3.69
CA PHE A 469 -13.16 11.93 2.25
C PHE A 469 -12.81 13.31 1.70
N VAL A 470 -13.10 14.38 2.43
CA VAL A 470 -12.72 15.75 2.03
C VAL A 470 -11.20 15.88 1.98
N ARG A 471 -10.51 15.44 3.06
CA ARG A 471 -9.05 15.51 3.15
C ARG A 471 -8.38 14.71 2.02
N PHE A 472 -8.83 13.46 1.79
CA PHE A 472 -8.36 12.63 0.68
C PHE A 472 -8.63 13.28 -0.68
N GLY A 473 -9.85 13.79 -0.91
CA GLY A 473 -10.20 14.46 -2.16
C GLY A 473 -9.31 15.67 -2.47
N ILE A 474 -8.95 16.47 -1.47
CA ILE A 474 -8.02 17.60 -1.64
C ILE A 474 -6.63 17.10 -2.06
N CYS A 475 -6.08 16.09 -1.38
CA CYS A 475 -4.80 15.49 -1.74
C CYS A 475 -4.83 14.96 -3.18
N THR A 476 -5.93 14.28 -3.57
CA THR A 476 -6.07 13.68 -4.90
C THR A 476 -6.14 14.74 -5.98
N VAL A 477 -6.85 15.85 -5.73
CA VAL A 477 -6.86 16.98 -6.68
C VAL A 477 -5.46 17.55 -6.87
N VAL A 478 -4.68 17.74 -5.79
CA VAL A 478 -3.30 18.24 -5.88
C VAL A 478 -2.41 17.30 -6.70
N MET A 479 -2.52 15.99 -6.47
CA MET A 479 -1.74 14.99 -7.21
C MET A 479 -2.18 14.87 -8.67
N LEU A 480 -3.48 14.94 -8.95
CA LEU A 480 -4.00 14.94 -10.32
C LEU A 480 -3.53 16.18 -11.10
N VAL A 481 -3.47 17.34 -10.46
CA VAL A 481 -2.88 18.55 -11.06
C VAL A 481 -1.42 18.28 -11.42
N TYR A 482 -0.61 17.72 -10.51
CA TYR A 482 0.77 17.35 -10.82
C TYR A 482 0.87 16.36 -11.99
N TYR A 483 0.05 15.32 -12.00
CA TYR A 483 0.03 14.34 -13.08
C TYR A 483 -0.33 14.97 -14.43
N LEU A 484 -1.36 15.82 -14.49
CA LEU A 484 -1.79 16.45 -15.74
C LEU A 484 -0.74 17.40 -16.32
N PHE A 485 -0.02 18.15 -15.47
CA PHE A 485 0.99 19.11 -15.92
C PHE A 485 2.37 18.50 -16.16
N PHE A 486 2.72 17.41 -15.46
CA PHE A 486 4.05 16.82 -15.50
C PHE A 486 4.03 15.33 -15.87
N GLY A 487 3.50 14.48 -14.99
CA GLY A 487 3.63 13.02 -15.12
C GLY A 487 3.04 12.45 -16.42
N LEU A 488 1.95 13.04 -16.91
CA LEU A 488 1.32 12.64 -18.16
C LEU A 488 2.23 12.85 -19.36
N HIS A 489 2.90 14.01 -19.43
CA HIS A 489 3.76 14.36 -20.56
C HIS A 489 5.08 13.58 -20.52
N ALA A 490 5.69 13.47 -19.34
CA ALA A 490 6.91 12.69 -19.14
C ALA A 490 6.72 11.22 -19.53
N THR A 491 5.66 10.59 -18.99
CA THR A 491 5.42 9.18 -19.25
C THR A 491 4.95 8.88 -20.67
N TYR A 492 4.23 9.81 -21.31
CA TYR A 492 3.83 9.69 -22.71
C TYR A 492 5.04 9.69 -23.66
N ASP A 493 5.97 10.62 -23.46
CA ASP A 493 7.16 10.73 -24.30
C ASP A 493 8.04 9.49 -24.19
N VAL A 494 8.24 8.94 -22.98
CA VAL A 494 9.03 7.71 -22.77
C VAL A 494 8.37 6.48 -23.41
N ALA A 495 7.04 6.39 -23.36
CA ALA A 495 6.31 5.29 -23.99
C ALA A 495 6.45 5.31 -25.53
N HIS A 496 6.50 6.51 -26.13
CA HIS A 496 6.56 6.66 -27.59
C HIS A 496 8.00 6.72 -28.12
N GLN A 497 8.98 7.18 -27.34
CA GLN A 497 10.41 7.09 -27.69
C GLN A 497 10.86 5.63 -27.87
N LYS A 498 10.36 4.69 -27.05
CA LYS A 498 10.64 3.25 -27.19
C LYS A 498 10.10 2.61 -28.47
N ILE A 499 9.16 3.26 -29.16
CA ILE A 499 8.61 2.76 -30.42
C ILE A 499 9.53 3.13 -31.60
N ASP A 500 10.28 4.23 -31.46
CA ASP A 500 11.17 4.77 -32.49
C ASP A 500 12.63 4.28 -32.36
N ASP A 501 12.96 3.49 -31.33
CA ASP A 501 14.31 2.97 -31.06
C ASP A 501 14.52 1.57 -31.70
N PRO A 502 15.42 1.42 -32.69
CA PRO A 502 15.51 0.22 -33.54
C PRO A 502 15.90 -1.07 -32.79
N GLU A 503 16.63 -0.98 -31.67
CA GLU A 503 16.99 -2.16 -30.85
C GLU A 503 15.78 -2.77 -30.11
N THR A 504 14.78 -1.96 -29.73
CA THR A 504 13.55 -2.47 -29.08
C THR A 504 12.54 -3.05 -30.08
N ALA A 505 12.66 -2.71 -31.37
CA ALA A 505 11.85 -3.31 -32.43
C ALA A 505 12.25 -4.78 -32.66
N GLU A 506 13.55 -5.11 -32.63
CA GLU A 506 14.05 -6.50 -32.73
C GLU A 506 13.57 -7.38 -31.56
N VAL A 507 13.51 -6.85 -30.34
CA VAL A 507 13.01 -7.61 -29.17
C VAL A 507 11.51 -7.92 -29.29
N LYS A 508 10.73 -7.02 -29.90
CA LYS A 508 9.31 -7.28 -30.22
C LYS A 508 9.15 -8.33 -31.34
N GLU A 509 10.02 -8.33 -32.34
CA GLU A 509 9.99 -9.35 -33.39
C GLU A 509 10.38 -10.75 -32.87
N ILE A 510 11.38 -10.86 -32.00
CA ILE A 510 11.79 -12.14 -31.39
C ILE A 510 10.75 -12.66 -30.39
N SER A 511 10.04 -11.75 -29.70
CA SER A 511 8.90 -12.09 -28.84
C SER A 511 7.72 -12.65 -29.63
N ASN A 512 7.45 -12.10 -30.82
CA ASN A 512 6.35 -12.55 -31.69
C ASN A 512 6.71 -13.78 -32.53
N SER A 513 8.00 -14.10 -32.71
CA SER A 513 8.43 -15.31 -33.42
C SER A 513 8.45 -16.57 -32.56
N ASN A 514 8.40 -16.42 -31.23
CA ASN A 514 8.43 -17.52 -30.25
C ASN A 514 7.07 -17.78 -29.56
N SER A 515 6.00 -17.14 -30.02
CA SER A 515 4.61 -17.38 -29.58
C SER A 515 3.88 -18.34 -30.52
#